data_AF-A0A327XWG7-F1
#
_entry.id   AF-A0A327XWG7-F1
#
_cell.length_a   1.000
_cell.length_b   1.000
_cell.length_c   1.000
_cell.angle_alpha   90.00
_cell.angle_beta   90.00
_cell.angle_gamma   90.00
#
_symmetry.space_group_name_H-M   'P 1'
#
loop_
_entity.id
_entity.type
_entity.pdbx_description
1 polymer ?
#
loop_
_entity_poly.entity_id
_entity_poly.type
_entity_poly.pdbx_seq_one_letter_code
_entity_poly.pdbx_strand_id
1 'polypeptide(L)' 'MWTNENRGRYDRSGLRYPSDLTDEEWGIISPLIPPAKRGGNKRTVVMREVVNGLMYILGTGCQWAALPKDLPPRSTV' A
#
# COMPACT_ATOMS: atom_id res chain seq x y z
N MET A 1 -23.96 -7.02 -0.14
CA MET A 1 -24.86 -6.77 -1.28
C MET A 1 -24.38 -5.50 -1.99
N TRP A 2 -24.25 -5.52 -3.32
CA TRP A 2 -23.81 -4.34 -4.09
C TRP A 2 -24.97 -3.32 -4.17
N THR A 3 -24.96 -2.34 -3.26
CA THR A 3 -25.96 -1.26 -3.20
C THR A 3 -25.34 0.04 -3.74
N ASN A 4 -26.17 0.98 -4.17
CA ASN A 4 -25.69 2.29 -4.66
C ASN A 4 -24.87 3.04 -3.59
N GLU A 5 -25.23 2.93 -2.31
CA GLU A 5 -24.48 3.51 -1.20
C GLU A 5 -23.09 2.86 -1.03
N ASN A 6 -23.00 1.53 -1.17
CA ASN A 6 -21.73 0.82 -1.05
C ASN A 6 -20.79 1.05 -2.24
N ARG A 7 -21.29 1.49 -3.41
CA ARG A 7 -20.44 1.78 -4.57
C ARG A 7 -19.42 2.85 -4.29
N GLY A 8 -19.84 3.96 -3.66
CA GLY A 8 -18.92 5.05 -3.32
C GLY A 8 -17.83 4.59 -2.36
N ARG A 9 -18.20 3.76 -1.38
CA ARG A 9 -17.25 3.21 -0.39
C ARG A 9 -16.20 2.29 -1.00
N TYR A 10 -16.56 1.51 -2.02
CA TYR A 10 -15.65 0.57 -2.69
C TYR A 10 -15.11 1.11 -4.02
N ASP A 11 -15.37 2.37 -4.34
CA ASP A 11 -14.83 2.99 -5.55
C ASP A 11 -13.31 3.16 -5.39
N ARG A 12 -12.58 2.48 -6.26
CA ARG A 12 -11.12 2.50 -6.33
C ARG A 12 -10.62 3.05 -7.66
N SER A 13 -11.50 3.64 -8.48
CA SER A 13 -11.17 4.16 -9.81
C SER A 13 -10.15 5.29 -9.79
N GLY A 14 -10.04 6.04 -8.68
CA GLY A 14 -9.05 7.11 -8.50
C GLY A 14 -7.66 6.64 -8.06
N LEU A 15 -7.47 5.35 -7.78
CA LEU A 15 -6.19 4.81 -7.33
C LEU A 15 -5.33 4.35 -8.51
N ARG A 16 -4.00 4.36 -8.32
CA ARG A 16 -3.06 3.83 -9.32
C ARG A 16 -3.26 2.33 -9.52
N TYR A 17 -3.32 1.57 -8.42
CA TYR A 17 -3.72 0.17 -8.44
C TYR A 17 -5.01 -0.03 -7.63
N PRO A 18 -5.92 -0.94 -8.04
CA PRO A 18 -7.09 -1.31 -7.24
C PRO A 18 -6.73 -1.90 -5.87
N SER A 19 -5.47 -2.30 -5.66
CA SER A 19 -4.93 -2.79 -4.40
C SER A 19 -4.36 -1.70 -3.49
N ASP A 20 -4.14 -0.48 -4.00
CA ASP A 20 -3.57 0.60 -3.21
C ASP A 20 -4.54 1.03 -2.10
N LEU A 21 -3.99 1.59 -1.03
CA LEU A 21 -4.77 2.11 0.07
C LEU A 21 -5.39 3.46 -0.28
N THR A 22 -6.65 3.65 0.08
CA THR A 22 -7.25 4.99 0.14
C THR A 22 -6.62 5.83 1.26
N ASP A 23 -6.85 7.14 1.25
CA ASP A 23 -6.36 8.02 2.33
C ASP A 23 -6.98 7.65 3.69
N GLU A 24 -8.24 7.23 3.70
CA GLU A 24 -8.94 6.77 4.91
C GLU A 24 -8.34 5.47 5.45
N GLU A 25 -8.12 4.48 4.58
CA GLU A 25 -7.48 3.21 4.95
C GLU A 25 -6.04 3.45 5.45
N TRP A 26 -5.30 4.33 4.78
CA TRP A 26 -3.96 4.74 5.21
C TRP A 26 -3.98 5.42 6.57
N GLY A 27 -5.00 6.23 6.87
CA GLY A 27 -5.19 6.87 8.17
C GLY A 27 -5.32 5.86 9.33
N ILE A 28 -5.84 4.66 9.07
CA ILE A 28 -5.94 3.58 10.05
C ILE A 28 -4.59 2.87 10.23
N ILE A 29 -3.86 2.65 9.13
CA ILE A 29 -2.61 1.85 9.14
C ILE A 29 -1.41 2.66 9.60
N SER A 30 -1.26 3.91 9.14
CA SER A 30 -0.08 4.74 9.40
C SER A 30 0.30 4.87 10.88
N PRO A 31 -0.64 5.05 11.83
CA PRO A 31 -0.30 5.16 13.25
C PRO A 31 0.26 3.87 13.86
N LEU A 32 -0.02 2.72 13.26
CA LEU A 32 0.45 1.41 13.73
C LEU A 32 1.89 1.12 13.31
N ILE A 33 2.41 1.88 12.34
CA ILE A 33 3.78 1.75 11.86
C ILE A 33 4.70 2.54 12.79
N PRO A 34 5.66 1.90 13.49
CA PRO A 34 6.55 2.62 14.39
C PRO A 34 7.40 3.65 13.62
N PRO A 35 7.81 4.73 14.30
CA PRO A 35 8.73 5.70 13.72
C PRO A 35 10.05 5.01 13.36
N ALA A 36 10.79 5.62 12.42
CA ALA A 36 12.10 5.12 12.04
C ALA A 36 13.02 5.05 13.27
N LYS A 37 13.72 3.92 13.43
CA LYS A 37 14.68 3.75 14.53
C LYS A 37 15.79 4.78 14.43
N ARG A 38 16.28 5.22 15.59
CA ARG A 38 17.45 6.11 15.70
C ARG A 38 18.74 5.28 15.61
N GLY A 39 19.72 5.79 14.88
CA GLY A 39 20.98 5.07 14.63
C GLY A 39 20.84 4.04 13.50
N GLY A 40 21.93 3.78 12.77
CA GLY A 40 21.89 2.93 11.57
C GLY A 40 21.40 3.66 10.32
N ASN A 41 21.02 2.89 9.30
CA ASN A 41 20.57 3.46 8.02
C ASN A 41 19.22 4.17 8.18
N LYS A 42 19.11 5.38 7.63
CA LYS A 42 17.88 6.18 7.71
C LYS A 42 16.81 5.57 6.82
N ARG A 43 15.57 5.50 7.32
CA ARG A 43 14.41 5.19 6.48
C ARG A 43 14.19 6.34 5.49
N THR A 44 14.41 6.09 4.21
CA THR A 44 14.22 7.05 3.12
C THR A 44 12.95 6.80 2.31
N VAL A 45 12.31 5.66 2.52
CA VAL A 45 11.15 5.21 1.74
C VAL A 45 9.83 5.70 2.33
N VAL A 46 8.87 5.99 1.46
CA VAL A 46 7.50 6.34 1.86
C VAL A 46 6.80 5.07 2.32
N MET A 47 6.43 4.99 3.61
CA MET A 47 5.83 3.78 4.18
C MET A 47 4.52 3.39 3.52
N ARG A 48 3.74 4.36 3.03
CA ARG A 48 2.51 4.06 2.29
C ARG A 48 2.79 3.24 1.04
N GLU A 49 3.83 3.59 0.30
CA GLU A 49 4.22 2.86 -0.91
C GLU A 49 4.71 1.44 -0.61
N VAL A 50 5.33 1.23 0.55
CA VAL A 50 5.70 -0.13 1.01
C VAL A 50 4.45 -0.96 1.25
N VAL A 51 3.44 -0.40 1.93
CA VAL A 51 2.18 -1.11 2.19
C VAL A 51 1.37 -1.31 0.91
N ASN A 52 1.35 -0.34 0.00
CA ASN A 52 0.75 -0.50 -1.34
C ASN A 52 1.41 -1.67 -2.08
N GLY A 53 2.74 -1.80 -2.02
CA GLY A 53 3.47 -2.95 -2.57
C GLY A 53 3.05 -4.28 -1.96
N LEU A 54 2.90 -4.34 -0.63
CA LEU A 54 2.38 -5.54 0.05
C LEU A 54 0.95 -5.87 -0.38
N MET A 55 0.06 -4.88 -0.44
CA MET A 55 -1.34 -5.07 -0.85
C MET A 55 -1.44 -5.49 -2.31
N TYR A 56 -0.55 -4.99 -3.19
CA TYR A 56 -0.46 -5.42 -4.58
C TYR A 56 -0.13 -6.92 -4.68
N ILE A 57 0.88 -7.38 -3.93
CA ILE A 57 1.26 -8.79 -3.90
C ILE A 57 0.11 -9.65 -3.36
N LEU A 58 -0.53 -9.23 -2.27
CA LEU A 58 -1.66 -9.96 -1.67
C LEU A 58 -2.90 -9.99 -2.59
N GLY A 59 -3.16 -8.91 -3.32
CA GLY A 59 -4.31 -8.79 -4.21
C GLY A 59 -4.14 -9.52 -5.55
N THR A 60 -2.92 -9.56 -6.08
CA THR A 60 -2.63 -10.19 -7.39
C THR A 60 -2.09 -11.62 -7.27
N GLY A 61 -1.49 -11.97 -6.13
CA GLY A 61 -0.78 -13.24 -5.94
C GLY A 61 0.53 -13.34 -6.73
N CYS A 62 1.06 -12.22 -7.25
CA CYS A 62 2.28 -12.27 -8.05
C CYS A 62 3.51 -12.62 -7.21
N GLN A 63 4.53 -13.19 -7.86
CA GLN A 63 5.82 -13.43 -7.21
C GLN A 63 6.49 -12.10 -6.84
N TRP A 64 7.27 -12.06 -5.76
CA TRP A 64 8.02 -10.86 -5.31
C TRP A 64 8.93 -10.27 -6.39
N ALA A 65 9.47 -11.12 -7.28
CA ALA A 65 10.32 -10.70 -8.40
C ALA A 65 9.55 -9.99 -9.53
N ALA A 66 8.21 -10.16 -9.57
CA ALA A 66 7.33 -9.55 -10.56
C ALA A 66 6.67 -8.24 -10.06
N LEU A 67 7.11 -7.72 -8.89
CA LEU A 67 6.62 -6.46 -8.37
C LEU A 67 6.87 -5.32 -9.39
N PRO A 68 5.86 -4.47 -9.69
CA PRO A 68 6.02 -3.32 -10.57
C PRO A 68 7.16 -2.39 -10.14
N LYS A 69 7.85 -1.79 -11.12
CA LYS A 69 9.07 -0.98 -10.90
C LYS A 69 8.79 0.42 -10.34
N ASP A 70 7.55 0.86 -10.40
CA ASP A 70 7.05 2.12 -9.86
C ASP A 70 6.58 1.99 -8.40
N LEU A 71 6.55 0.77 -7.86
CA LEU A 71 6.47 0.50 -6.43
C LEU A 71 7.89 0.39 -5.83
N PRO A 72 8.04 0.46 -4.49
CA PRO A 72 9.35 0.32 -3.87
C PRO A 72 10.00 -1.02 -4.26
N PRO A 73 11.34 -1.07 -4.34
CA PRO A 73 12.03 -2.29 -4.76
C PRO A 73 11.63 -3.49 -3.90
N ARG A 74 11.64 -4.67 -4.51
CA ARG A 74 11.32 -5.95 -3.85
C ARG A 74 12.20 -6.29 -2.63
N SER A 75 13.33 -5.59 -2.45
CA SER A 75 14.21 -5.70 -1.27
C SER A 75 13.81 -4.76 -0.12
N THR A 76 12.82 -3.92 -0.37
CA THR A 76 12.28 -2.89 0.55
C THR A 76 10.88 -3.26 1.01
N VAL A 77 10.04 -3.75 0.08
CA VAL A 77 8.77 -4.42 0.38
C VAL A 77 9.08 -5.77 0.99
#